data_AF-Q8I1E8-F1
#
_entry.id   AF-Q8I1E8-F1
#
_cell.length_a   1.000
_cell.length_b   1.000
_cell.length_c   1.000
_cell.angle_alpha   90.00
_cell.angle_beta   90.00
_cell.angle_gamma   90.00
#
_symmetry.space_group_name_H-M   'P 1'
#
loop_
_entity.id
_entity.type
_entity.pdbx_description
1 polymer ?
#
loop_
_entity_poly.entity_id
_entity_poly.type
_entity_poly.pdbx_seq_one_letter_code
_entity_poly.pdbx_strand_id
1 'polypeptide(L)'
;MTQVCSDVVPESLIKKYRIRLISTKDPYSIYQLDHEPSSYMLIFRFADMTKCRTLRMTDMENLDCRTVDGVSKNLFFRYGHHKCYNFTMSLTSELKKHCGARDYEENMQSAYYFTNHEENHVIISNSTAGVLLGTSTLILCLIISLLMFTILHWKASRL
;
A
#
# COMPACT_ATOMS: atom_id res chain seq x y z
N MET A 1 -16.91 -0.15 -14.46
CA MET A 1 -16.70 1.18 -13.84
C MET A 1 -15.74 1.99 -14.69
N THR A 2 -15.99 3.28 -14.82
CA THR A 2 -15.16 4.19 -15.61
C THR A 2 -14.51 5.25 -14.72
N GLN A 3 -13.24 5.55 -14.98
CA GLN A 3 -12.50 6.58 -14.25
C GLN A 3 -13.11 7.95 -14.52
N VAL A 4 -13.42 8.64 -13.44
CA VAL A 4 -13.88 10.04 -13.43
C VAL A 4 -12.66 10.95 -13.39
N CYS A 5 -11.78 10.72 -12.42
CA CYS A 5 -10.56 11.47 -12.23
C CYS A 5 -9.60 10.74 -11.28
N SER A 6 -8.36 11.23 -11.23
CA SER A 6 -7.37 10.82 -10.23
C SER A 6 -6.49 12.00 -9.84
N ASP A 7 -6.03 12.02 -8.61
CA ASP A 7 -5.07 13.01 -8.10
C ASP A 7 -4.39 12.47 -6.83
N VAL A 8 -3.63 13.32 -6.14
CA VAL A 8 -3.06 13.05 -4.82
C VAL A 8 -3.92 13.71 -3.74
N VAL A 9 -4.08 13.06 -2.59
CA VAL A 9 -4.93 13.58 -1.52
C VAL A 9 -4.41 14.94 -1.01
N PRO A 10 -5.22 16.01 -1.02
CA PRO A 10 -4.77 17.33 -0.60
C PRO A 10 -4.72 17.47 0.92
N GLU A 11 -3.73 18.22 1.41
CA GLU A 11 -3.51 18.46 2.84
C GLU A 11 -4.71 19.07 3.56
N SER A 12 -5.45 19.94 2.87
CA SER A 12 -6.66 20.58 3.40
C SER A 12 -7.72 19.55 3.82
N LEU A 13 -7.90 18.48 3.05
CA LEU A 13 -8.90 17.45 3.32
C LEU A 13 -8.46 16.50 4.43
N ILE A 14 -7.17 16.17 4.53
CA ILE A 14 -6.63 15.42 5.67
C ILE A 14 -6.90 16.15 6.98
N LYS A 15 -6.59 17.46 7.03
CA LYS A 15 -6.80 18.29 8.22
C LYS A 15 -8.28 18.39 8.58
N LYS A 16 -9.15 18.60 7.59
CA LYS A 16 -10.60 18.77 7.79
C LYS A 16 -11.28 17.50 8.31
N TYR A 17 -11.00 16.35 7.69
CA TYR A 17 -11.68 15.10 7.97
C TYR A 17 -10.94 14.20 8.99
N ARG A 18 -9.74 14.59 9.42
CA ARG A 18 -8.89 13.86 10.38
C ARG A 18 -8.71 12.37 9.99
N ILE A 19 -8.57 12.11 8.69
CA ILE A 19 -8.52 10.76 8.15
C ILE A 19 -7.17 10.15 8.50
N ARG A 20 -7.17 9.08 9.30
CA ARG A 20 -5.94 8.38 9.73
C ARG A 20 -5.46 7.32 8.74
N LEU A 21 -6.31 6.91 7.80
CA LEU A 21 -6.07 5.81 6.87
C LEU A 21 -5.35 6.24 5.59
N ILE A 22 -5.24 7.55 5.33
CA ILE A 22 -4.63 8.11 4.12
C ILE A 22 -3.75 9.32 4.47
N SER A 23 -2.72 9.55 3.67
CA SER A 23 -1.73 10.61 3.78
C SER A 23 -1.84 11.59 2.61
N THR A 24 -1.29 12.79 2.77
CA THR A 24 -1.18 13.82 1.71
C THR A 24 -0.35 13.41 0.49
N LYS A 25 0.34 12.28 0.56
CA LYS A 25 1.12 11.71 -0.55
C LYS A 25 0.40 10.55 -1.24
N ASP A 26 -0.70 10.08 -0.67
CA ASP A 26 -1.40 8.92 -1.21
C ASP A 26 -2.16 9.32 -2.46
N PRO A 27 -2.01 8.57 -3.58
CA PRO A 27 -2.85 8.77 -4.74
C PRO A 27 -4.27 8.31 -4.45
N TYR A 28 -5.24 8.93 -5.11
CA TYR A 28 -6.60 8.45 -5.17
C TYR A 28 -7.14 8.48 -6.60
N SER A 29 -8.09 7.58 -6.87
CA SER A 29 -8.84 7.53 -8.12
C SER A 29 -10.33 7.43 -7.82
N ILE A 30 -11.13 8.18 -8.56
CA ILE A 30 -12.59 8.14 -8.48
C ILE A 30 -13.12 7.43 -9.71
N TYR A 31 -13.97 6.44 -9.49
CA TYR A 31 -14.65 5.67 -10.52
C TYR A 31 -16.16 5.82 -10.39
N GLN A 32 -16.84 5.95 -11.52
CA GLN A 32 -18.30 5.92 -11.62
C GLN A 32 -18.76 4.47 -11.81
N LEU A 33 -19.83 4.07 -11.10
CA LEU A 33 -20.44 2.77 -11.26
C LEU A 33 -21.33 2.75 -12.51
N ASP A 34 -21.17 1.74 -13.36
CA ASP A 34 -21.84 1.70 -14.67
C ASP A 34 -23.37 1.56 -14.57
N HIS A 35 -23.87 0.99 -13.47
CA HIS A 35 -25.30 0.75 -13.25
C HIS A 35 -26.04 1.92 -12.59
N GLU A 36 -25.31 2.84 -11.96
CA GLU A 36 -25.87 3.98 -11.24
C GLU A 36 -24.95 5.20 -11.44
N PRO A 37 -25.30 6.14 -12.34
CA PRO A 37 -24.43 7.26 -12.70
C PRO A 37 -24.13 8.19 -11.52
N SER A 38 -24.94 8.19 -10.48
CA SER A 38 -24.73 8.93 -9.24
C SER A 38 -23.95 8.16 -8.17
N SER A 39 -23.49 6.93 -8.45
CA SER A 39 -22.77 6.10 -7.47
C SER A 39 -21.28 6.02 -7.83
N TYR A 40 -20.43 6.28 -6.83
CA TYR A 40 -18.99 6.43 -7.02
C TYR A 40 -18.17 5.56 -6.08
N MET A 41 -17.03 5.09 -6.57
CA MET A 41 -16.04 4.35 -5.82
C MET A 41 -14.71 5.11 -5.79
N LEU A 42 -14.20 5.38 -4.60
CA LEU A 42 -12.87 5.94 -4.38
C LEU A 42 -11.89 4.83 -4.05
N ILE A 43 -10.78 4.79 -4.77
CA ILE A 43 -9.65 3.90 -4.47
C ILE A 43 -8.47 4.75 -4.04
N PHE A 44 -7.91 4.46 -2.86
CA PHE A 44 -6.78 5.17 -2.27
C PHE A 44 -5.52 4.30 -2.28
N ARG A 45 -4.35 4.97 -2.23
CA ARG A 45 -3.02 4.38 -1.97
C ARG A 45 -2.47 3.48 -3.07
N PHE A 46 -3.09 3.47 -4.25
CA PHE A 46 -2.62 2.65 -5.37
C PHE A 46 -2.29 3.47 -6.62
N ALA A 47 -1.00 3.73 -6.83
CA ALA A 47 -0.51 4.58 -7.91
C ALA A 47 -0.88 4.04 -9.31
N ASP A 48 -0.91 2.72 -9.48
CA ASP A 48 -1.29 2.08 -10.73
C ASP A 48 -2.73 2.43 -11.15
N MET A 49 -3.64 2.74 -10.20
CA MET A 49 -5.01 3.16 -10.55
C MET A 49 -5.08 4.47 -11.31
N THR A 50 -4.07 5.34 -11.20
CA THR A 50 -4.08 6.63 -11.92
C THR A 50 -4.10 6.44 -13.43
N LYS A 51 -3.57 5.31 -13.92
CA LYS A 51 -3.51 4.93 -15.35
C LYS A 51 -4.70 4.08 -15.80
N CYS A 52 -5.57 3.68 -14.87
CA CYS A 52 -6.66 2.74 -15.12
C CYS A 52 -7.93 3.47 -15.55
N ARG A 53 -8.22 3.43 -16.85
CA ARG A 53 -9.39 4.05 -17.50
C ARG A 53 -10.69 3.36 -17.11
N THR A 54 -10.69 2.04 -17.16
CA THR A 54 -11.84 1.23 -16.74
C THR A 54 -11.41 0.20 -15.73
N LEU A 55 -12.25 -0.02 -14.74
CA LEU A 55 -12.03 -0.96 -13.67
C LEU A 55 -13.20 -1.94 -13.59
N ARG A 56 -12.86 -3.22 -13.39
CA ARG A 56 -13.81 -4.27 -13.05
C ARG A 56 -13.30 -4.99 -11.81
N MET A 57 -14.11 -5.00 -10.75
CA MET A 57 -13.84 -5.87 -9.61
C MET A 57 -14.23 -7.28 -10.00
N THR A 58 -13.29 -8.22 -9.98
CA THR A 58 -13.59 -9.65 -10.15
C THR A 58 -13.85 -10.31 -8.80
N ASP A 59 -13.13 -9.89 -7.76
CA ASP A 59 -13.38 -10.24 -6.37
C ASP A 59 -12.88 -9.12 -5.43
N MET A 60 -12.74 -9.38 -4.13
CA MET A 60 -12.30 -8.37 -3.15
C MET A 60 -10.80 -8.05 -3.24
N GLU A 61 -10.02 -8.94 -3.84
CA GLU A 61 -8.55 -8.89 -3.94
C GLU A 61 -8.08 -8.62 -5.37
N ASN A 62 -8.92 -8.87 -6.37
CA ASN A 62 -8.57 -8.76 -7.78
C ASN A 62 -9.38 -7.68 -8.48
N LEU A 63 -8.66 -6.76 -9.11
CA LEU A 63 -9.21 -5.70 -9.94
C LEU A 63 -8.62 -5.78 -11.35
N ASP A 64 -9.48 -5.98 -12.34
CA ASP A 64 -9.09 -5.91 -13.74
C ASP A 64 -9.11 -4.44 -14.18
N CYS A 65 -7.94 -3.91 -14.48
CA CYS A 65 -7.73 -2.57 -14.98
C CYS A 65 -7.46 -2.59 -16.47
N ARG A 66 -8.16 -1.74 -17.22
CA ARG A 66 -7.80 -1.40 -18.59
C ARG A 66 -7.25 0.01 -18.64
N THR A 67 -6.03 0.13 -19.13
CA THR A 67 -5.34 1.42 -19.28
C THR A 67 -5.81 2.18 -20.51
N VAL A 68 -5.41 3.45 -20.62
CA VAL A 68 -5.71 4.30 -21.79
C VAL A 68 -5.15 3.70 -23.08
N ASP A 69 -3.99 3.04 -23.00
CA ASP A 69 -3.33 2.38 -24.14
C ASP A 69 -3.99 1.05 -24.54
N GLY A 70 -5.12 0.70 -23.90
CA GLY A 70 -5.87 -0.52 -24.19
C GLY A 70 -5.30 -1.78 -23.53
N VAL A 71 -4.19 -1.67 -22.81
CA VAL A 71 -3.57 -2.80 -22.08
C VAL A 71 -4.42 -3.15 -20.86
N SER A 72 -4.78 -4.43 -20.75
CA SER A 72 -5.44 -4.99 -19.58
C SER A 72 -4.41 -5.56 -18.61
N LYS A 73 -4.52 -5.20 -17.34
CA LYS A 73 -3.69 -5.70 -16.23
C LYS A 73 -4.60 -6.12 -15.09
N ASN A 74 -4.39 -7.33 -14.59
CA ASN A 74 -4.98 -7.75 -13.32
C ASN A 74 -4.13 -7.17 -12.18
N LEU A 75 -4.80 -6.51 -11.24
CA LEU A 75 -4.20 -5.90 -10.07
C LEU A 75 -4.64 -6.68 -8.84
N PHE A 76 -3.68 -7.30 -8.15
CA PHE A 76 -3.91 -8.10 -6.96
C PHE A 76 -3.59 -7.31 -5.68
N PHE A 77 -4.48 -7.42 -4.69
CA PHE A 77 -4.39 -6.78 -3.38
C PHE A 77 -4.59 -7.81 -2.29
N ARG A 78 -3.51 -8.16 -1.60
CA ARG A 78 -3.59 -9.10 -0.48
C ARG A 78 -4.42 -8.57 0.70
N TYR A 79 -4.38 -7.26 0.91
CA TYR A 79 -5.11 -6.61 1.99
C TYR A 79 -5.71 -5.29 1.51
N GLY A 80 -7.05 -5.25 1.47
CA GLY A 80 -7.82 -4.06 1.15
C GLY A 80 -8.98 -3.89 2.14
N HIS A 81 -9.30 -2.64 2.46
CA HIS A 81 -10.48 -2.30 3.25
C HIS A 81 -11.53 -1.65 2.37
N HIS A 82 -12.67 -2.31 2.24
CA HIS A 82 -13.80 -1.82 1.47
C HIS A 82 -14.93 -1.34 2.40
N LYS A 83 -15.50 -0.16 2.11
CA LYS A 83 -16.64 0.41 2.83
C LYS A 83 -17.62 1.04 1.84
N CYS A 84 -18.86 0.54 1.82
CA CYS A 84 -19.97 1.16 1.10
C CYS A 84 -20.83 1.97 2.04
N TYR A 85 -21.24 3.15 1.57
CA TYR A 85 -22.25 3.99 2.20
C TYR A 85 -23.37 4.23 1.19
N ASN A 86 -24.62 4.02 1.62
CA ASN A 86 -25.82 4.32 0.85
C ASN A 86 -26.18 5.83 0.88
N PHE A 87 -25.22 6.68 1.23
CA PHE A 87 -25.36 8.12 1.26
C PHE A 87 -24.05 8.76 0.80
N THR A 88 -24.16 10.04 0.47
CA THR A 88 -23.05 10.84 -0.04
C THR A 88 -22.17 11.34 1.07
N MET A 89 -20.89 11.01 0.97
CA MET A 89 -19.88 11.57 1.86
C MET A 89 -19.37 12.90 1.30
N SER A 90 -19.33 13.93 2.15
CA SER A 90 -18.77 15.25 1.77
C SER A 90 -17.31 15.15 1.30
N LEU A 91 -16.55 14.19 1.83
CA LEU A 91 -15.21 13.86 1.37
C LEU A 91 -15.16 13.45 -0.11
N THR A 92 -16.09 12.58 -0.56
CA THR A 92 -16.24 12.17 -1.97
C THR A 92 -16.42 13.41 -2.85
N SER A 93 -17.35 14.30 -2.46
CA SER A 93 -17.66 15.51 -3.22
C SER A 93 -16.50 16.50 -3.28
N GLU A 94 -15.72 16.63 -2.20
CA GLU A 94 -14.56 17.52 -2.16
C GLU A 94 -13.37 16.97 -2.94
N LEU A 95 -13.10 15.67 -2.88
CA LEU A 95 -12.08 15.02 -3.71
C LEU A 95 -12.44 15.11 -5.19
N LYS A 96 -13.72 14.91 -5.54
CA LYS A 96 -14.22 15.10 -6.91
C LYS A 96 -13.99 16.53 -7.42
N LYS A 97 -14.26 17.54 -6.58
CA LYS A 97 -13.99 18.95 -6.93
C LYS A 97 -12.50 19.23 -7.07
N HIS A 98 -11.67 18.59 -6.25
CA HIS A 98 -10.23 18.77 -6.24
C HIS A 98 -9.56 18.29 -7.54
N CYS A 99 -9.89 17.08 -7.99
CA CYS A 99 -9.37 16.53 -9.24
C CYS A 99 -10.00 17.14 -10.52
N GLY A 100 -10.85 18.16 -10.40
CA GLY A 100 -11.47 18.86 -11.54
C GLY A 100 -12.76 18.26 -12.09
N ALA A 101 -13.32 17.20 -11.51
CA ALA A 101 -14.53 16.52 -11.97
C ALA A 101 -15.83 17.24 -11.53
N ARG A 102 -15.96 18.54 -11.83
CA ARG A 102 -17.10 19.37 -11.38
C ARG A 102 -18.40 19.12 -12.15
N ASP A 103 -18.30 18.68 -13.41
CA ASP A 103 -19.44 18.51 -14.32
C ASP A 103 -20.14 17.14 -14.19
N TYR A 104 -19.68 16.30 -13.25
CA TYR A 104 -20.27 15.00 -12.98
C TYR A 104 -21.45 15.10 -12.00
N GLU A 105 -22.48 14.27 -12.19
CA GLU A 105 -23.67 14.21 -11.33
C GLU A 105 -23.31 14.14 -9.84
N GLU A 106 -24.15 14.74 -8.99
CA GLU A 106 -23.96 14.64 -7.55
C GLU A 106 -23.99 13.18 -7.11
N ASN A 107 -23.06 12.86 -6.21
CA ASN A 107 -22.98 11.50 -5.70
C ASN A 107 -24.26 11.25 -4.87
N MET A 108 -24.80 10.04 -4.91
CA MET A 108 -25.88 9.54 -4.03
C MET A 108 -25.37 8.46 -3.08
N GLN A 109 -24.38 7.68 -3.53
CA GLN A 109 -23.71 6.66 -2.74
C GLN A 109 -22.20 6.86 -2.81
N SER A 110 -21.49 6.35 -1.81
CA SER A 110 -20.02 6.41 -1.78
C SER A 110 -19.44 5.09 -1.35
N ALA A 111 -18.64 4.48 -2.22
CA ALA A 111 -17.79 3.34 -1.90
C ALA A 111 -16.35 3.81 -1.73
N TYR A 112 -15.68 3.26 -0.72
CA TYR A 112 -14.30 3.53 -0.38
C TYR A 112 -13.51 2.24 -0.39
N TYR A 113 -12.36 2.25 -1.04
CA TYR A 113 -11.45 1.13 -1.11
C TYR A 113 -10.05 1.62 -0.75
N PHE A 114 -9.56 1.19 0.41
CA PHE A 114 -8.23 1.50 0.89
C PHE A 114 -7.36 0.29 0.63
N THR A 115 -6.37 0.41 -0.24
CA THR A 115 -5.35 -0.63 -0.36
C THR A 115 -4.37 -0.47 0.78
N ASN A 116 -3.98 -1.58 1.41
CA ASN A 116 -2.78 -1.57 2.21
C ASN A 116 -1.62 -1.58 1.23
N HIS A 117 -0.86 -0.48 1.19
CA HIS A 117 0.46 -0.52 0.61
C HIS A 117 1.34 -1.38 1.54
N GLU A 118 1.31 -2.69 1.33
CA GLU A 118 2.52 -3.46 1.58
C GLU A 118 3.48 -3.00 0.50
N GLU A 119 4.34 -2.03 0.82
CA GLU A 119 5.68 -2.12 0.27
C GLU A 119 6.14 -3.51 0.67
N ASN A 120 5.99 -4.48 -0.22
CA ASN A 120 6.91 -5.58 -0.26
C ASN A 120 8.28 -4.93 -0.53
N HIS A 121 8.88 -4.32 0.49
CA HIS A 121 10.14 -4.85 0.93
C HIS A 121 9.87 -6.34 1.12
N VAL A 122 9.96 -7.08 0.01
CA VAL A 122 10.65 -8.36 0.06
C VAL A 122 11.81 -8.00 0.95
N ILE A 123 11.79 -8.54 2.17
CA ILE A 123 12.99 -8.71 2.94
C ILE A 123 13.77 -9.63 2.02
N ILE A 124 14.40 -9.05 1.00
CA ILE A 124 15.67 -9.47 0.49
C ILE A 124 16.50 -9.16 1.72
N SER A 125 16.43 -10.09 2.68
CA SER A 125 17.54 -10.40 3.52
C SER A 125 18.59 -10.71 2.47
N ASN A 126 19.30 -9.68 2.02
CA ASN A 126 20.70 -9.80 1.72
C ASN A 126 21.25 -10.30 3.04
N SER A 127 21.12 -11.61 3.28
CA SER A 127 21.40 -12.26 4.52
C SER A 127 22.91 -12.37 4.55
N THR A 128 23.58 -11.22 4.69
CA THR A 128 24.94 -11.14 5.19
C THR A 128 25.03 -11.75 6.60
N ALA A 129 23.89 -11.90 7.29
CA ALA A 129 23.73 -12.75 8.47
C ALA A 129 24.12 -14.23 8.21
N GLY A 130 23.89 -14.76 7.01
CA GLY A 130 24.32 -16.11 6.61
C GLY A 130 25.80 -16.20 6.23
N VAL A 131 26.41 -15.07 5.82
CA VAL A 131 27.84 -15.00 5.48
C VAL A 131 28.70 -14.99 6.75
N LEU A 132 28.24 -14.35 7.84
CA LEU A 132 28.94 -14.33 9.14
C LEU A 132 29.05 -15.72 9.80
N LEU A 133 28.10 -16.62 9.55
CA LEU A 133 28.14 -17.99 10.06
C LEU A 133 29.15 -18.88 9.34
N GLY A 134 29.66 -18.46 8.17
CA GLY A 134 30.61 -19.21 7.35
C GLY A 134 32.01 -18.57 7.24
N THR A 135 32.27 -17.45 7.90
CA THR A 135 33.56 -16.73 7.77
C THR A 135 34.63 -17.27 8.72
N SER A 136 35.86 -17.43 8.20
CA SER A 136 37.05 -17.88 8.95
C SER A 136 37.35 -17.07 10.21
N THR A 137 36.88 -15.82 10.27
CA THR A 137 37.00 -14.92 11.44
C THR A 137 36.23 -15.42 12.66
N LEU A 138 35.05 -16.03 12.48
CA LEU A 138 34.24 -16.55 13.59
C LEU A 138 34.88 -17.80 14.20
N ILE A 139 35.43 -18.67 13.37
CA ILE A 139 36.22 -19.83 13.80
C ILE A 139 37.43 -19.36 14.61
N LEU A 140 38.13 -18.32 14.15
CA LEU A 140 39.30 -17.79 14.84
C LEU A 140 38.95 -17.19 16.21
N CYS A 141 37.81 -16.49 16.30
CA CYS A 141 37.30 -15.95 17.57
C CYS A 141 36.94 -17.06 18.57
N LEU A 142 36.33 -18.15 18.09
CA LEU A 142 36.01 -19.31 18.93
C LEU A 142 37.27 -20.01 19.45
N ILE A 143 38.29 -20.19 18.60
CA ILE A 143 39.57 -20.78 19.01
C ILE A 143 40.26 -19.92 20.07
N ILE A 144 40.32 -18.59 19.87
CA ILE A 144 40.92 -17.67 20.85
C ILE A 144 40.14 -17.72 22.17
N SER A 145 38.82 -17.72 22.12
CA SER A 145 37.97 -17.79 23.32
C SER A 145 38.22 -19.09 24.10
N LEU A 146 38.36 -20.22 23.40
CA LEU A 146 38.64 -21.51 24.01
C LEU A 146 40.04 -21.56 24.64
N LEU A 147 41.06 -21.02 23.97
CA LEU A 147 42.42 -20.90 24.50
C LEU A 147 42.48 -20.02 25.75
N MET A 148 41.79 -18.89 25.75
CA MET A 148 41.70 -18.03 26.93
C MET A 148 41.06 -18.77 28.11
N PHE A 149 40.01 -19.55 27.84
CA PHE A 149 39.33 -20.34 28.87
C PHE A 149 40.23 -21.44 29.45
N THR A 150 40.97 -22.16 28.60
CA THR A 150 41.88 -23.21 29.07
C THR A 150 43.06 -22.64 29.85
N ILE A 151 43.62 -21.50 29.44
CA ILE A 151 44.69 -20.80 30.17
C ILE A 151 44.19 -20.34 31.55
N LEU A 152 43.00 -19.75 31.61
CA LEU A 152 42.39 -19.32 32.87
C LEU A 152 42.13 -20.51 33.79
N HIS A 153 41.57 -21.60 33.27
CA HIS A 153 41.31 -22.81 34.04
C HIS A 153 42.60 -23.47 34.54
N TRP A 154 43.65 -23.47 33.73
CA TRP A 154 44.95 -24.01 34.10
C TRP A 154 45.64 -23.17 35.17
N LYS A 155 45.54 -21.83 35.09
CA LYS A 155 46.02 -20.94 36.16
C LYS A 155 45.24 -21.12 37.46
N ALA A 156 43.91 -21.25 37.39
CA ALA A 156 43.07 -21.47 38.56
C ALA A 156 43.33 -22.83 39.22
N SER A 157 43.65 -23.87 38.45
CA SER A 157 43.98 -25.21 38.96
C SER A 157 45.40 -25.34 39.53
N ARG A 158 46.26 -24.32 39.36
CA ARG A 158 47.62 -24.26 39.92
C ARG A 158 47.73 -23.39 41.18
N LEU A 159 46.65 -22.72 41.58
CA LEU A 159 46.49 -22.09 42.90
C LEU A 159 45.91 -23.11 43.89
#